data_AF-A0A9D9C232-F1
#
_entry.id   AF-A0A9D9C232-F1
#
_cell.length_a   1.000
_cell.length_b   1.000
_cell.length_c   1.000
_cell.angle_alpha   90.00
_cell.angle_beta   90.00
_cell.angle_gamma   90.00
#
_symmetry.space_group_name_H-M   'P 1'
#
loop_
_entity.id
_entity.type
_entity.pdbx_description
1 polymer ?
#
loop_
_entity_poly.entity_id
_entity_poly.type
_entity_poly.pdbx_seq_one_letter_code
_entity_poly.pdbx_strand_id
1 'polypeptide(L)'
;MDYLSLYKVFVMGNNDDFEKEYSNRFNSLSTLKFDIFINNHQAFFLYDANLMKKIANIRELDKRVRELFKSLPDLAYQQYIRKSLIDEIQYTNEIEGVVSTRKDINDLINEIEKKIKTKNRFEGIVNKYLFLLEHKMHFNKPEDIRSLYDDMLYNEIKLEDQNNLPDGKLFRKDIVHVYRNGEVIHNGIVPEEKIIEYVNKALMILNDESIDVLIRVAIFHYLFAYIHPFYDGNGRIDRFISSYVLYDNMTKVIGFRLSMAVKENLAKYLDAFKITNDVRNRADLTYFVSEFLNILYDSYTKTELYAYEKKQLLDQYQNKIIDMKAVTKNEKLILTVLLLCILFGDFGISRANLVNASKLSSTTITTILNRLKKYELYNEIKSGRYVYYQANLEKIDELYSKQAN
;
A
#
# COMPACT_ATOMS: atom_id res chain seq x y z
N MET A 1 16.06 22.17 6.64
CA MET A 1 17.04 21.06 6.56
C MET A 1 16.31 19.82 7.03
N ASP A 2 16.58 18.65 6.45
CA ASP A 2 15.99 17.40 6.93
C ASP A 2 16.42 17.10 8.37
N TYR A 3 15.55 16.42 9.12
CA TYR A 3 15.80 16.07 10.51
C TYR A 3 17.06 15.21 10.65
N LEU A 4 18.05 15.68 11.42
CA LEU A 4 19.29 14.95 11.66
C LEU A 4 19.12 13.98 12.82
N SER A 5 19.20 12.67 12.57
CA SER A 5 19.15 11.62 13.61
C SER A 5 20.21 11.83 14.68
N LEU A 6 19.93 11.45 15.93
CA LEU A 6 20.90 11.50 17.02
C LEU A 6 22.13 10.61 16.74
N TYR A 7 21.98 9.51 16.02
CA TYR A 7 23.10 8.73 15.51
C TYR A 7 24.08 9.58 14.68
N LYS A 8 23.59 10.36 13.72
CA LYS A 8 24.43 11.24 12.89
C LYS A 8 25.03 12.38 13.72
N VAL A 9 24.29 12.93 14.68
CA VAL A 9 24.83 13.94 15.61
C VAL A 9 26.02 13.36 16.37
N PHE A 10 25.89 12.14 16.91
CA PHE A 10 26.97 11.43 17.59
C PHE A 10 28.19 11.21 16.69
N VAL A 11 27.98 10.81 15.43
CA VAL A 11 29.08 10.53 14.49
C VAL A 11 29.80 11.80 14.03
N MET A 12 29.09 12.93 13.91
CA MET A 12 29.63 14.19 13.40
C MET A 12 30.20 15.12 14.48
N GLY A 13 29.69 15.02 15.71
CA GLY A 13 30.00 15.93 16.81
C GLY A 13 30.98 15.34 17.84
N ASN A 14 31.32 16.16 18.83
CA ASN A 14 31.92 15.66 20.07
C ASN A 14 30.81 15.15 21.01
N ASN A 15 31.20 14.47 22.09
CA ASN A 15 30.26 13.86 23.03
C ASN A 15 29.38 14.89 23.77
N ASP A 16 29.92 16.08 24.04
CA ASP A 16 29.20 17.13 24.77
C ASP A 16 28.07 17.73 23.92
N ASP A 17 28.32 17.96 22.63
CA ASP A 17 27.33 18.43 21.68
C ASP A 17 26.20 17.40 21.49
N PHE A 18 26.55 16.11 21.44
CA PHE A 18 25.58 15.04 21.37
C PHE A 18 24.68 14.95 22.60
N GLU A 19 25.25 14.94 23.81
CA GLU A 19 24.46 14.84 25.06
C GLU A 19 23.58 16.08 25.26
N LYS A 20 24.09 17.27 24.90
CA LYS A 20 23.31 18.51 24.90
C LYS A 20 22.13 18.43 23.93
N GLU A 21 22.36 17.97 22.70
CA GLU A 21 21.31 17.82 21.70
C GLU A 21 20.25 16.80 22.12
N TYR A 22 20.67 15.63 22.61
CA TYR A 22 19.75 14.64 23.17
C TYR A 22 18.91 15.22 24.31
N SER A 23 19.54 15.89 25.28
CA SER A 23 18.83 16.50 26.41
C SER A 23 17.82 17.57 25.95
N ASN A 24 18.21 18.43 25.00
CA ASN A 24 17.33 19.45 24.43
C ASN A 24 16.10 18.82 23.75
N ARG A 25 16.30 17.76 22.95
CA ARG A 25 15.19 17.07 22.27
C ARG A 25 14.32 16.33 23.27
N PHE A 26 14.91 15.52 24.14
CA PHE A 26 14.17 14.67 25.07
C PHE A 26 13.36 15.49 26.09
N ASN A 27 13.86 16.65 26.52
CA ASN A 27 13.20 17.51 27.50
C ASN A 27 12.40 18.67 26.90
N SER A 28 12.30 18.74 25.57
CA SER A 28 11.47 19.74 24.89
C SER A 28 9.99 19.59 25.28
N LEU A 29 9.29 20.72 25.40
CA LEU A 29 7.83 20.76 25.58
C LEU A 29 7.09 20.14 24.39
N SER A 30 7.74 20.08 23.23
CA SER A 30 7.21 19.51 21.99
C SER A 30 7.52 18.01 21.84
N THR A 31 7.98 17.34 22.90
CA THR A 31 8.36 15.92 22.85
C THR A 31 7.30 15.03 23.47
N LEU A 32 6.83 14.07 22.69
CA LEU A 32 6.05 12.93 23.18
C LEU A 32 7.00 11.85 23.68
N LYS A 33 6.74 11.33 24.88
CA LYS A 33 7.48 10.20 25.47
C LYS A 33 6.55 9.01 25.57
N PHE A 34 7.03 7.86 25.14
CA PHE A 34 6.26 6.62 25.14
C PHE A 34 6.80 5.68 26.21
N ASP A 35 5.92 4.90 26.83
CA ASP A 35 6.32 3.88 27.81
C ASP A 35 6.85 2.60 27.12
N ILE A 36 7.70 2.77 26.12
CA ILE A 36 8.36 1.69 25.38
C ILE A 36 9.85 2.00 25.38
N PHE A 37 10.68 1.00 25.65
CA PHE A 37 12.13 1.15 25.70
C PHE A 37 12.79 0.43 24.53
N ILE A 38 13.69 1.13 23.84
CA ILE A 38 14.51 0.62 22.74
C ILE A 38 15.97 0.71 23.20
N ASN A 39 16.66 -0.43 23.30
CA ASN A 39 18.03 -0.51 23.83
C ASN A 39 18.21 0.24 25.17
N ASN A 40 17.27 0.05 26.11
CA ASN A 40 17.23 0.71 27.42
C ASN A 40 16.98 2.24 27.40
N HIS A 41 16.67 2.82 26.26
CA HIS A 41 16.26 4.22 26.14
C HIS A 41 14.75 4.34 25.95
N GLN A 42 14.12 5.26 26.68
CA GLN A 42 12.70 5.54 26.53
C GLN A 42 12.46 6.14 25.14
N ALA A 43 11.56 5.52 24.37
CA ALA A 43 11.20 6.00 23.06
C ALA A 43 10.52 7.36 23.14
N PHE A 44 10.91 8.26 22.26
CA PHE A 44 10.32 9.59 22.18
C PHE A 44 10.22 10.08 20.75
N PHE A 45 9.37 11.08 20.54
CA PHE A 45 9.15 11.75 19.27
C PHE A 45 9.07 13.25 19.50
N LEU A 46 9.83 14.02 18.73
CA LEU A 46 9.86 15.48 18.81
C LEU A 46 9.07 16.08 17.64
N TYR A 47 8.10 16.93 17.95
CA TYR A 47 7.50 17.80 16.94
C TYR A 47 8.49 18.89 16.52
N ASP A 48 9.10 18.72 15.35
CA ASP A 48 9.95 19.73 14.73
C ASP A 48 9.25 20.45 13.56
N ALA A 49 9.69 21.69 13.27
CA ALA A 49 9.06 22.53 12.27
C ALA A 49 9.12 21.95 10.84
N ASN A 50 10.20 21.24 10.48
CA ASN A 50 10.31 20.62 9.16
C ASN A 50 9.33 19.46 9.01
N LEU A 51 9.14 18.66 10.05
CA LEU A 51 8.17 17.59 10.04
C LEU A 51 6.73 18.13 9.94
N MET A 52 6.40 19.19 10.68
CA MET A 52 5.08 19.84 10.56
C MET A 52 4.84 20.40 9.15
N LYS A 53 5.85 21.00 8.52
CA LYS A 53 5.77 21.42 7.13
C LYS A 53 5.56 20.23 6.18
N LYS A 54 6.23 19.10 6.41
CA LYS A 54 6.07 17.88 5.62
C LYS A 54 4.67 17.31 5.72
N ILE A 55 4.09 17.25 6.92
CA ILE A 55 2.69 16.85 7.15
C ILE A 55 1.72 17.77 6.41
N ALA A 56 1.92 19.09 6.48
CA ALA A 56 1.10 20.05 5.76
C ALA A 56 1.15 19.82 4.24
N ASN A 57 2.34 19.61 3.68
CA ASN A 57 2.52 19.31 2.26
C ASN A 57 1.84 17.99 1.84
N ILE A 58 1.95 16.94 2.65
CA ILE A 58 1.28 15.65 2.40
C ILE A 58 -0.24 15.83 2.40
N ARG A 59 -0.80 16.62 3.33
CA ARG A 59 -2.25 16.91 3.39
C ARG A 59 -2.72 17.70 2.17
N GLU A 60 -1.91 18.63 1.68
CA GLU A 60 -2.21 19.36 0.44
C GLU A 60 -2.19 18.44 -0.78
N LEU A 61 -1.18 17.59 -0.91
CA LEU A 61 -1.10 16.55 -1.93
C LEU A 61 -2.29 15.60 -1.88
N ASP A 62 -2.68 15.15 -0.68
CA ASP A 62 -3.84 14.27 -0.50
C ASP A 62 -5.12 14.92 -1.02
N LYS A 63 -5.33 16.21 -0.73
CA LYS A 63 -6.46 16.96 -1.27
C LYS A 63 -6.45 17.00 -2.80
N ARG A 64 -5.30 17.32 -3.42
CA ARG A 64 -5.21 17.40 -4.89
C ARG A 64 -5.42 16.04 -5.56
N VAL A 65 -4.80 14.98 -5.02
CA VAL A 65 -5.02 13.60 -5.49
C VAL A 65 -6.49 13.21 -5.37
N ARG A 66 -7.15 13.53 -4.25
CA ARG A 66 -8.57 13.27 -4.04
C ARG A 66 -9.45 14.00 -5.07
N GLU A 67 -9.15 15.27 -5.35
CA GLU A 67 -9.89 16.08 -6.33
C GLU A 67 -9.69 15.55 -7.76
N LEU A 68 -8.47 15.14 -8.12
CA LEU A 68 -8.17 14.51 -9.40
C LEU A 68 -9.00 13.22 -9.59
N PHE A 69 -8.96 12.31 -8.61
CA PHE A 69 -9.73 11.06 -8.71
C PHE A 69 -11.24 11.27 -8.69
N LYS A 70 -11.75 12.27 -7.94
CA LYS A 70 -13.18 12.65 -8.00
C LYS A 70 -13.62 13.15 -9.36
N SER A 71 -12.69 13.70 -10.16
CA SER A 71 -13.00 14.19 -11.51
C SER A 71 -12.99 13.10 -12.58
N LEU A 72 -12.55 11.88 -12.24
CA LEU A 72 -12.52 10.74 -13.15
C LEU A 72 -13.84 9.97 -13.12
N PRO A 73 -14.21 9.26 -14.21
CA PRO A 73 -15.35 8.35 -14.18
C PRO A 73 -15.19 7.27 -13.11
N ASP A 74 -16.28 6.87 -12.45
CA ASP A 74 -16.26 5.87 -11.36
C ASP A 74 -15.53 4.58 -11.76
N LEU A 75 -15.73 4.10 -12.99
CA LEU A 75 -15.05 2.91 -13.48
C LEU A 75 -13.53 3.11 -13.56
N ALA A 76 -13.04 4.29 -13.94
CA ALA A 76 -11.61 4.60 -13.94
C ALA A 76 -11.02 4.50 -12.53
N TYR A 77 -11.71 5.09 -11.56
CA TYR A 77 -11.34 5.01 -10.15
C TYR A 77 -11.32 3.55 -9.64
N GLN A 78 -12.35 2.75 -9.96
CA GLN A 78 -12.42 1.34 -9.60
C GLN A 78 -11.28 0.52 -10.23
N GLN A 79 -10.97 0.74 -11.51
CA GLN A 79 -9.85 0.09 -12.20
C GLN A 79 -8.51 0.42 -11.52
N TYR A 80 -8.31 1.68 -11.15
CA TYR A 80 -7.08 2.11 -10.51
C TYR A 80 -6.94 1.61 -9.07
N ILE A 81 -8.03 1.58 -8.30
CA ILE A 81 -8.04 0.95 -6.97
C ILE A 81 -7.68 -0.53 -7.08
N ARG A 82 -8.30 -1.27 -8.01
CA ARG A 82 -7.99 -2.68 -8.22
C ARG A 82 -6.53 -2.88 -8.59
N LYS A 83 -6.00 -2.07 -9.51
CA LYS A 83 -4.59 -2.09 -9.90
C LYS A 83 -3.68 -1.87 -8.68
N SER A 84 -3.96 -0.84 -7.88
CA SER A 84 -3.20 -0.51 -6.68
C SER A 84 -3.27 -1.62 -5.63
N LEU A 85 -4.43 -2.26 -5.46
CA LEU A 85 -4.58 -3.42 -4.58
C LEU A 85 -3.68 -4.60 -4.99
N ILE A 86 -3.62 -4.88 -6.29
CA ILE A 86 -2.75 -5.93 -6.85
C ILE A 86 -1.28 -5.56 -6.64
N ASP A 87 -0.91 -4.29 -6.85
CA ASP A 87 0.44 -3.77 -6.55
C ASP A 87 0.78 -4.01 -5.08
N GLU A 88 -0.09 -3.59 -4.17
CA GLU A 88 0.13 -3.66 -2.73
C GLU A 88 0.41 -5.11 -2.28
N ILE A 89 -0.42 -6.06 -2.71
CA ILE A 89 -0.28 -7.48 -2.36
C ILE A 89 1.00 -8.08 -2.98
N GLN A 90 1.30 -7.76 -4.25
CA GLN A 90 2.47 -8.30 -4.91
C GLN A 90 3.76 -7.74 -4.33
N TYR A 91 3.84 -6.42 -4.11
CA TYR A 91 5.03 -5.77 -3.55
C TYR A 91 5.25 -6.12 -2.08
N THR A 92 4.20 -6.25 -1.27
CA THR A 92 4.37 -6.66 0.13
C THR A 92 4.96 -8.06 0.25
N ASN A 93 4.60 -8.97 -0.66
CA ASN A 93 5.21 -10.29 -0.75
C ASN A 93 6.67 -10.21 -1.25
N GLU A 94 6.90 -9.44 -2.31
CA GLU A 94 8.24 -9.31 -2.91
C GLU A 94 9.27 -8.71 -1.94
N ILE A 95 8.86 -7.76 -1.08
CA ILE A 95 9.73 -7.20 -0.04
C ILE A 95 10.22 -8.28 0.93
N GLU A 96 9.39 -9.27 1.25
CA GLU A 96 9.77 -10.42 2.10
C GLU A 96 10.39 -11.58 1.31
N GLY A 97 10.67 -11.41 0.02
CA GLY A 97 11.21 -12.49 -0.83
C GLY A 97 10.19 -13.55 -1.25
N VAL A 98 8.90 -13.34 -0.98
CA VAL A 98 7.82 -14.26 -1.35
C VAL A 98 7.45 -14.03 -2.82
N VAL A 99 7.70 -15.04 -3.65
CA VAL A 99 7.43 -14.97 -5.09
C VAL A 99 5.93 -15.06 -5.36
N SER A 100 5.38 -14.00 -5.97
CA SER A 100 4.01 -13.93 -6.50
C SER A 100 3.98 -13.01 -7.72
N THR A 101 3.12 -13.31 -8.71
CA THR A 101 2.94 -12.44 -9.88
C THR A 101 1.64 -11.65 -9.81
N ARG A 102 1.61 -10.47 -10.44
CA ARG A 102 0.39 -9.66 -10.59
C ARG A 102 -0.78 -10.47 -11.18
N LYS A 103 -0.47 -11.37 -12.10
CA LYS A 103 -1.46 -12.24 -12.75
C LYS A 103 -2.05 -13.22 -11.75
N ASP A 104 -1.23 -13.89 -10.96
CA ASP A 104 -1.70 -14.85 -9.94
C ASP A 104 -2.62 -14.17 -8.93
N ILE A 105 -2.25 -12.97 -8.46
CA ILE A 105 -3.07 -12.18 -7.53
C ILE A 105 -4.38 -11.75 -8.20
N ASN A 106 -4.36 -11.26 -9.44
CA ASN A 106 -5.58 -10.89 -10.15
C ASN A 106 -6.51 -12.08 -10.41
N ASP A 107 -5.96 -13.24 -10.78
CA ASP A 107 -6.73 -14.46 -11.00
C ASP A 107 -7.38 -14.94 -9.69
N LEU A 108 -6.64 -14.89 -8.58
CA LEU A 108 -7.16 -15.20 -7.25
C LEU A 108 -8.27 -14.23 -6.80
N ILE A 109 -8.11 -12.91 -7.01
CA ILE A 109 -9.18 -11.93 -6.75
C ILE A 109 -10.44 -12.30 -7.56
N ASN A 110 -10.29 -12.64 -8.84
CA ASN A 110 -11.42 -13.03 -9.70
C ASN A 110 -12.11 -14.32 -9.22
N GLU A 111 -11.36 -15.29 -8.66
CA GLU A 111 -11.92 -16.51 -8.06
C GLU A 111 -12.75 -16.17 -6.82
N ILE A 112 -12.21 -15.33 -5.93
CA ILE A 112 -12.87 -14.90 -4.69
C ILE A 112 -14.16 -14.13 -4.99
N GLU A 113 -14.12 -13.15 -5.89
CA GLU A 113 -15.30 -12.36 -6.30
C GLU A 113 -16.40 -13.26 -6.90
N LYS A 114 -16.03 -14.34 -7.60
CA LYS A 114 -16.95 -15.32 -8.16
C LYS A 114 -17.35 -16.41 -7.17
N LYS A 115 -16.91 -16.34 -5.91
CA LYS A 115 -17.15 -17.34 -4.85
C LYS A 115 -16.70 -18.75 -5.25
N ILE A 116 -15.64 -18.83 -6.05
CA ILE A 116 -15.01 -20.09 -6.44
C ILE A 116 -14.09 -20.51 -5.29
N LYS A 117 -14.24 -21.75 -4.80
CA LYS A 117 -13.32 -22.29 -3.79
C LYS A 117 -11.91 -22.38 -4.39
N THR A 118 -10.95 -21.80 -3.71
CA THR A 118 -9.53 -21.84 -4.07
C THR A 118 -8.75 -22.56 -2.97
N LYS A 119 -7.56 -23.06 -3.32
CA LYS A 119 -6.58 -23.60 -2.36
C LYS A 119 -5.26 -22.83 -2.47
N ASN A 120 -5.31 -21.65 -3.07
CA ASN A 120 -4.13 -20.82 -3.26
C ASN A 120 -3.63 -20.36 -1.89
N ARG A 121 -2.33 -20.53 -1.62
CA ARG A 121 -1.72 -20.14 -0.35
C ARG A 121 -1.91 -18.65 -0.01
N PHE A 122 -2.07 -17.80 -1.03
CA PHE A 122 -2.29 -16.35 -0.87
C PHE A 122 -3.75 -15.96 -0.63
N GLU A 123 -4.67 -16.92 -0.48
CA GLU A 123 -6.10 -16.64 -0.25
C GLU A 123 -6.31 -15.73 0.98
N GLY A 124 -5.60 -15.99 2.08
CA GLY A 124 -5.73 -15.21 3.32
C GLY A 124 -5.39 -13.73 3.12
N ILE A 125 -4.22 -13.44 2.55
CA ILE A 125 -3.78 -12.06 2.28
C ILE A 125 -4.68 -11.35 1.27
N VAL A 126 -5.07 -12.01 0.18
CA VAL A 126 -5.99 -11.40 -0.81
C VAL A 126 -7.35 -11.10 -0.18
N ASN A 127 -7.92 -12.05 0.56
CA ASN A 127 -9.20 -11.84 1.24
C ASN A 127 -9.15 -10.67 2.21
N LYS A 128 -8.06 -10.52 2.98
CA LYS A 128 -7.94 -9.41 3.92
C LYS A 128 -7.84 -8.06 3.24
N TYR A 129 -7.08 -7.95 2.15
CA TYR A 129 -7.02 -6.71 1.37
C TYR A 129 -8.35 -6.38 0.69
N LEU A 130 -9.09 -7.38 0.18
CA LEU A 130 -10.45 -7.17 -0.35
C LEU A 130 -11.43 -6.76 0.75
N PHE A 131 -11.31 -7.33 1.95
CA PHE A 131 -12.14 -6.97 3.10
C PHE A 131 -12.04 -5.48 3.44
N LEU A 132 -10.85 -4.86 3.29
CA LEU A 132 -10.64 -3.42 3.50
C LEU A 132 -11.49 -2.53 2.58
N LEU A 133 -11.87 -3.02 1.40
CA LEU A 133 -12.68 -2.24 0.46
C LEU A 133 -14.12 -2.04 0.94
N GLU A 134 -14.60 -2.96 1.78
CA GLU A 134 -16.01 -3.07 2.16
C GLU A 134 -16.25 -2.88 3.66
N HIS A 135 -15.22 -3.09 4.50
CA HIS A 135 -15.37 -3.15 5.95
C HIS A 135 -14.28 -2.35 6.67
N LYS A 136 -14.67 -1.78 7.81
CA LYS A 136 -13.73 -1.23 8.78
C LYS A 136 -13.21 -2.34 9.69
N MET A 137 -11.97 -2.20 10.11
CA MET A 137 -11.31 -3.02 11.12
C MET A 137 -10.90 -2.16 12.31
N HIS A 138 -10.75 -2.79 13.46
CA HIS A 138 -10.27 -2.15 14.66
C HIS A 138 -9.15 -3.01 15.26
N PHE A 139 -8.04 -2.36 15.62
CA PHE A 139 -6.90 -3.01 16.27
C PHE A 139 -6.73 -2.36 17.63
N ASN A 140 -7.47 -2.85 18.63
CA ASN A 140 -7.53 -2.25 19.96
C ASN A 140 -6.69 -3.03 20.97
N LYS A 141 -6.45 -4.32 20.72
CA LYS A 141 -5.74 -5.21 21.63
C LYS A 141 -4.87 -6.22 20.88
N PRO A 142 -3.86 -6.82 21.53
CA PRO A 142 -2.96 -7.81 20.91
C PRO A 142 -3.67 -9.00 20.25
N GLU A 143 -4.82 -9.42 20.77
CA GLU A 143 -5.62 -10.50 20.17
C GLU A 143 -6.11 -10.16 18.75
N ASP A 144 -6.36 -8.87 18.47
CA ASP A 144 -6.79 -8.44 17.13
C ASP A 144 -5.65 -8.62 16.12
N ILE A 145 -4.40 -8.40 16.55
CA ILE A 145 -3.20 -8.67 15.76
C ILE A 145 -3.03 -10.16 15.50
N ARG A 146 -3.25 -10.98 16.54
CA ARG A 146 -3.21 -12.44 16.37
C ARG A 146 -4.29 -12.93 15.40
N SER A 147 -5.53 -12.47 15.54
CA SER A 147 -6.62 -12.83 14.63
C SER A 147 -6.33 -12.40 13.19
N LEU A 148 -5.74 -11.21 13.00
CA LEU A 148 -5.30 -10.77 11.68
C LEU A 148 -4.26 -11.72 11.09
N TYR A 149 -3.24 -12.08 11.87
CA TYR A 149 -2.20 -13.03 11.44
C TYR A 149 -2.78 -14.39 11.06
N ASP A 150 -3.68 -14.92 11.89
CA ASP A 150 -4.30 -16.22 11.66
C ASP A 150 -5.11 -16.24 10.35
N ASP A 151 -5.88 -15.19 10.10
CA ASP A 151 -6.68 -15.10 8.88
C ASP A 151 -5.83 -14.81 7.63
N MET A 152 -4.75 -14.02 7.79
CA MET A 152 -3.99 -13.50 6.66
C MET A 152 -2.86 -14.43 6.21
N LEU A 153 -2.12 -15.00 7.15
CA LEU A 153 -0.82 -15.64 6.88
C LEU A 153 -0.67 -17.06 7.45
N TYR A 154 -1.43 -17.45 8.48
CA TYR A 154 -1.21 -18.73 9.16
C TYR A 154 -1.23 -19.93 8.21
N ASN A 155 -2.21 -20.00 7.30
CA ASN A 155 -2.29 -21.10 6.34
C ASN A 155 -1.10 -21.12 5.37
N GLU A 156 -0.64 -19.95 4.92
CA GLU A 156 0.52 -19.83 4.04
C GLU A 156 1.79 -20.31 4.76
N ILE A 157 2.04 -19.78 5.96
CA ILE A 157 3.24 -20.08 6.75
C ILE A 157 3.24 -21.55 7.19
N LYS A 158 2.09 -22.10 7.60
CA LYS A 158 1.95 -23.52 7.96
C LYS A 158 2.30 -24.47 6.81
N LEU A 159 1.98 -24.09 5.57
CA LEU A 159 2.29 -24.88 4.38
C LEU A 159 3.77 -24.81 4.01
N GLU A 160 4.45 -23.72 4.36
CA GLU A 160 5.87 -23.49 4.09
C GLU A 160 6.76 -24.10 5.17
N ASP A 161 6.57 -23.70 6.44
CA ASP A 161 7.25 -24.26 7.60
C ASP A 161 6.39 -24.09 8.88
N GLN A 162 5.99 -25.20 9.48
CA GLN A 162 5.19 -25.18 10.71
C GLN A 162 5.95 -24.62 11.91
N ASN A 163 7.29 -24.64 11.90
CA ASN A 163 8.11 -24.08 12.97
C ASN A 163 8.08 -22.55 12.99
N ASN A 164 7.66 -21.91 11.88
CA ASN A 164 7.48 -20.47 11.80
C ASN A 164 6.12 -20.01 12.35
N LEU A 165 5.29 -20.92 12.86
CA LEU A 165 4.04 -20.57 13.51
C LEU A 165 4.28 -20.14 14.97
N PRO A 166 3.56 -19.11 15.47
CA PRO A 166 3.66 -18.70 16.87
C PRO A 166 3.25 -19.84 17.82
N ASP A 167 4.08 -20.07 18.84
CA ASP A 167 4.00 -21.16 19.83
C ASP A 167 3.59 -20.70 21.24
N GLY A 168 3.44 -19.38 21.41
CA GLY A 168 2.87 -18.70 22.57
C GLY A 168 1.36 -18.62 22.57
N LYS A 169 0.84 -17.94 23.59
CA LYS A 169 -0.60 -17.66 23.72
C LYS A 169 -1.12 -16.84 22.54
N LEU A 170 -0.38 -15.81 22.15
CA LEU A 170 -0.66 -14.92 21.02
C LEU A 170 0.53 -14.86 20.06
N PHE A 171 1.75 -14.81 20.57
CA PHE A 171 2.95 -14.47 19.81
C PHE A 171 4.03 -15.56 19.96
N ARG A 172 5.21 -15.34 19.39
CA ARG A 172 6.35 -16.26 19.58
C ARG A 172 6.87 -16.22 21.03
N LYS A 173 7.45 -17.33 21.50
CA LYS A 173 8.16 -17.37 22.79
C LYS A 173 9.65 -17.09 22.65
N ASP A 174 10.28 -17.66 21.63
CA ASP A 174 11.74 -17.61 21.48
C ASP A 174 12.21 -16.38 20.71
N ILE A 175 13.49 -16.06 20.90
CA ILE A 175 14.16 -14.93 20.25
C ILE A 175 14.24 -15.13 18.73
N VAL A 176 14.06 -14.05 17.98
CA VAL A 176 14.34 -13.98 16.55
C VAL A 176 15.32 -12.85 16.27
N HIS A 177 16.17 -13.09 15.29
CA HIS A 177 17.13 -12.12 14.83
C HIS A 177 16.59 -11.43 13.57
N VAL A 178 16.56 -10.11 13.58
CA VAL A 178 16.21 -9.31 12.40
C VAL A 178 17.50 -9.05 11.63
N TYR A 179 17.55 -9.49 10.36
CA TYR A 179 18.76 -9.44 9.55
C TYR A 179 18.73 -8.35 8.46
N ARG A 180 19.92 -7.85 8.10
CA ARG A 180 20.18 -7.14 6.83
C ARG A 180 21.54 -7.56 6.31
N ASN A 181 21.61 -7.99 5.05
CA ASN A 181 22.85 -8.42 4.39
C ASN A 181 23.66 -9.46 5.19
N GLY A 182 22.97 -10.33 5.94
CA GLY A 182 23.60 -11.33 6.81
C GLY A 182 23.99 -10.85 8.21
N GLU A 183 23.85 -9.56 8.52
CA GLU A 183 24.12 -9.00 9.86
C GLU A 183 22.83 -8.88 10.68
N VAL A 184 22.90 -9.23 11.97
CA VAL A 184 21.81 -8.99 12.92
C VAL A 184 21.74 -7.50 13.23
N ILE A 185 20.64 -6.86 12.84
CA ILE A 185 20.40 -5.42 13.10
C ILE A 185 19.79 -5.22 14.50
N HIS A 186 18.98 -6.18 14.95
CA HIS A 186 18.26 -6.14 16.23
C HIS A 186 17.69 -7.52 16.58
N ASN A 187 17.46 -7.75 17.88
CA ASN A 187 16.83 -8.95 18.42
C ASN A 187 15.38 -8.66 18.81
N GLY A 188 14.41 -9.35 18.22
CA GLY A 188 13.01 -9.19 18.58
C GLY A 188 12.77 -9.32 20.09
N ILE A 189 11.74 -8.62 20.59
CA ILE A 189 11.44 -8.57 22.03
C ILE A 189 11.12 -9.97 22.58
N VAL A 190 11.57 -10.24 23.80
CA VAL A 190 11.29 -11.45 24.59
C VAL A 190 11.20 -11.08 26.08
N PRO A 191 10.50 -11.85 26.92
CA PRO A 191 9.64 -13.00 26.60
C PRO A 191 8.28 -12.56 26.00
N GLU A 192 7.41 -13.52 25.67
CA GLU A 192 6.09 -13.28 25.06
C GLU A 192 5.25 -12.23 25.82
N GLU A 193 5.28 -12.24 27.16
CA GLU A 193 4.55 -11.28 27.98
C GLU A 193 4.96 -9.84 27.67
N LYS A 194 6.26 -9.62 27.39
CA LYS A 194 6.79 -8.32 27.01
C LYS A 194 6.40 -7.94 25.58
N ILE A 195 6.32 -8.92 24.68
CA ILE A 195 5.78 -8.72 23.32
C ILE A 195 4.32 -8.24 23.43
N ILE A 196 3.49 -8.93 24.21
CA ILE A 196 2.07 -8.58 24.42
C ILE A 196 1.94 -7.16 24.98
N GLU A 197 2.73 -6.84 26.01
CA GLU A 197 2.77 -5.50 26.61
C GLU A 197 3.11 -4.42 25.57
N TYR A 198 4.19 -4.62 24.78
CA TYR A 198 4.65 -3.62 23.83
C TYR A 198 3.75 -3.51 22.60
N VAL A 199 3.17 -4.61 22.11
CA VAL A 199 2.14 -4.55 21.05
C VAL A 199 0.94 -3.76 21.56
N ASN A 200 0.48 -4.00 22.79
CA ASN A 200 -0.62 -3.23 23.37
C ASN A 200 -0.30 -1.73 23.43
N LYS A 201 0.90 -1.36 23.90
CA LYS A 201 1.35 0.04 23.95
C LYS A 201 1.48 0.67 22.56
N ALA A 202 1.98 -0.07 21.57
CA ALA A 202 2.04 0.39 20.18
C ALA A 202 0.64 0.63 19.61
N LEU A 203 -0.33 -0.25 19.91
CA LEU A 203 -1.73 -0.06 19.53
C LEU A 203 -2.37 1.14 20.23
N MET A 204 -2.05 1.40 21.50
CA MET A 204 -2.50 2.61 22.18
C MET A 204 -2.02 3.88 21.47
N ILE A 205 -0.76 3.90 20.99
CA ILE A 205 -0.25 5.02 20.18
C ILE A 205 -0.99 5.11 18.84
N LEU A 206 -1.17 3.99 18.14
CA LEU A 206 -1.87 3.96 16.85
C LEU A 206 -3.30 4.51 16.93
N ASN A 207 -3.97 4.30 18.07
CA ASN A 207 -5.34 4.74 18.34
C ASN A 207 -5.43 6.09 19.06
N ASP A 208 -4.31 6.75 19.37
CA ASP A 208 -4.32 8.06 20.03
C ASP A 208 -4.72 9.15 19.03
N GLU A 209 -5.96 9.61 19.11
CA GLU A 209 -6.51 10.64 18.23
C GLU A 209 -5.94 12.04 18.49
N SER A 210 -5.23 12.25 19.60
CA SER A 210 -4.52 13.51 19.86
C SER A 210 -3.24 13.64 19.01
N ILE A 211 -2.73 12.53 18.48
CA ILE A 211 -1.56 12.47 17.60
C ILE A 211 -2.02 12.40 16.15
N ASP A 212 -1.39 13.19 15.26
CA ASP A 212 -1.67 13.17 13.82
C ASP A 212 -1.55 11.73 13.27
N VAL A 213 -2.52 11.33 12.43
CA VAL A 213 -2.58 9.98 11.86
C VAL A 213 -1.29 9.57 11.14
N LEU A 214 -0.63 10.50 10.46
CA LEU A 214 0.62 10.24 9.74
C LEU A 214 1.78 9.97 10.70
N ILE A 215 1.76 10.57 11.89
CA ILE A 215 2.77 10.35 12.93
C ILE A 215 2.51 9.01 13.61
N ARG A 216 1.28 8.78 14.10
CA ARG A 216 0.98 7.56 14.86
C ARG A 216 1.11 6.29 14.01
N VAL A 217 0.76 6.33 12.72
CA VAL A 217 0.98 5.19 11.81
C VAL A 217 2.47 4.93 11.60
N ALA A 218 3.30 5.97 11.43
CA ALA A 218 4.74 5.81 11.26
C ALA A 218 5.43 5.28 12.52
N ILE A 219 5.01 5.78 13.69
CA ILE A 219 5.51 5.29 14.99
C ILE A 219 5.10 3.84 15.20
N PHE A 220 3.83 3.49 14.99
CA PHE A 220 3.36 2.11 15.09
C PHE A 220 4.14 1.19 14.15
N HIS A 221 4.35 1.61 12.90
CA HIS A 221 5.08 0.84 11.89
C HIS A 221 6.48 0.48 12.36
N TYR A 222 7.22 1.49 12.86
CA TYR A 222 8.53 1.24 13.44
C TYR A 222 8.47 0.30 14.65
N LEU A 223 7.58 0.59 15.60
CA LEU A 223 7.48 -0.16 16.84
C LEU A 223 7.11 -1.62 16.60
N PHE A 224 6.18 -1.89 15.68
CA PHE A 224 5.75 -3.24 15.36
C PHE A 224 6.89 -4.08 14.80
N ALA A 225 7.64 -3.52 13.84
CA ALA A 225 8.83 -4.17 13.28
C ALA A 225 9.96 -4.34 14.31
N TYR A 226 10.13 -3.40 15.25
CA TYR A 226 11.07 -3.52 16.38
C TYR A 226 10.66 -4.61 17.37
N ILE A 227 9.38 -4.67 17.73
CA ILE A 227 8.83 -5.70 18.64
C ILE A 227 8.98 -7.09 18.01
N HIS A 228 8.66 -7.20 16.73
CA HIS A 228 8.78 -8.40 15.92
C HIS A 228 8.01 -9.60 16.51
N PRO A 229 6.67 -9.52 16.65
CA PRO A 229 5.89 -10.46 17.46
C PRO A 229 5.76 -11.90 16.92
N PHE A 230 6.05 -12.15 15.64
CA PHE A 230 5.93 -13.48 15.03
C PHE A 230 7.30 -14.01 14.58
N TYR A 231 7.40 -15.33 14.32
CA TYR A 231 8.60 -15.91 13.70
C TYR A 231 8.73 -15.51 12.22
N ASP A 232 7.61 -15.40 11.51
CA ASP A 232 7.52 -14.94 10.11
C ASP A 232 6.25 -14.11 9.92
N GLY A 233 6.23 -13.23 8.92
CA GLY A 233 5.06 -12.46 8.50
C GLY A 233 4.99 -11.04 9.06
N ASN A 234 5.94 -10.65 9.91
CA ASN A 234 5.92 -9.35 10.61
C ASN A 234 5.80 -8.17 9.66
N GLY A 235 6.64 -8.10 8.61
CA GLY A 235 6.60 -6.99 7.65
C GLY A 235 5.30 -6.92 6.84
N ARG A 236 4.70 -8.07 6.52
CA ARG A 236 3.41 -8.15 5.81
C ARG A 236 2.25 -7.68 6.69
N ILE A 237 2.22 -8.08 7.95
CA ILE A 237 1.22 -7.62 8.94
C ILE A 237 1.35 -6.13 9.19
N ASP A 238 2.58 -5.65 9.38
CA ASP A 238 2.87 -4.24 9.64
C ASP A 238 2.40 -3.34 8.48
N ARG A 239 2.81 -3.68 7.25
CA ARG A 239 2.37 -2.96 6.05
C ARG A 239 0.87 -3.04 5.87
N PHE A 240 0.23 -4.19 6.12
CA PHE A 240 -1.23 -4.30 6.04
C PHE A 240 -1.95 -3.34 7.01
N ILE A 241 -1.54 -3.31 8.29
CA ILE A 241 -2.14 -2.41 9.30
C ILE A 241 -1.92 -0.95 8.91
N SER A 242 -0.71 -0.61 8.48
CA SER A 242 -0.36 0.75 8.06
C SER A 242 -1.14 1.19 6.81
N SER A 243 -1.24 0.31 5.82
CA SER A 243 -2.05 0.46 4.60
C SER A 243 -3.53 0.66 4.94
N TYR A 244 -4.07 -0.10 5.89
CA TYR A 244 -5.45 0.07 6.37
C TYR A 244 -5.67 1.43 7.04
N VAL A 245 -4.80 1.84 7.95
CA VAL A 245 -4.93 3.12 8.67
C VAL A 245 -4.87 4.29 7.69
N LEU A 246 -3.97 4.24 6.70
CA LEU A 246 -3.92 5.21 5.61
C LEU A 246 -5.17 5.15 4.74
N TYR A 247 -5.70 3.97 4.44
CA TYR A 247 -6.93 3.80 3.64
C TYR A 247 -8.15 4.46 4.31
N ASP A 248 -8.32 4.31 5.62
CA ASP A 248 -9.49 4.84 6.34
C ASP A 248 -9.41 6.35 6.62
N ASN A 249 -8.20 6.92 6.69
CA ASN A 249 -7.99 8.31 7.11
C ASN A 249 -7.54 9.25 5.97
N MET A 250 -6.99 8.71 4.89
CA MET A 250 -6.48 9.48 3.75
C MET A 250 -7.23 9.12 2.46
N THR A 251 -6.77 9.59 1.30
CA THR A 251 -7.33 9.17 0.02
C THR A 251 -7.10 7.67 -0.18
N LYS A 252 -8.18 6.88 -0.22
CA LYS A 252 -8.20 5.41 -0.32
C LYS A 252 -7.13 4.77 -1.20
N VAL A 253 -6.86 5.36 -2.37
CA VAL A 253 -5.81 4.92 -3.29
C VAL A 253 -4.48 4.73 -2.55
N ILE A 254 -4.09 5.70 -1.72
CA ILE A 254 -2.80 5.75 -1.03
C ILE A 254 -2.65 4.60 -0.02
N GLY A 255 -3.75 4.13 0.55
CA GLY A 255 -3.76 2.94 1.40
C GLY A 255 -3.31 1.68 0.66
N PHE A 256 -3.35 1.63 -0.67
CA PHE A 256 -2.85 0.50 -1.48
C PHE A 256 -1.59 0.86 -2.26
N ARG A 257 -0.82 1.84 -1.77
CA ARG A 257 0.40 2.31 -2.43
C ARG A 257 1.63 2.19 -1.53
N LEU A 258 1.46 1.80 -0.27
CA LEU A 258 2.53 1.80 0.74
C LEU A 258 3.63 0.81 0.38
N SER A 259 3.29 -0.44 0.05
CA SER A 259 4.28 -1.46 -0.25
C SER A 259 5.06 -1.13 -1.52
N MET A 260 4.42 -0.56 -2.55
CA MET A 260 5.15 -0.06 -3.71
C MET A 260 6.09 1.09 -3.34
N ALA A 261 5.62 2.06 -2.55
CA ALA A 261 6.45 3.20 -2.14
C ALA A 261 7.66 2.76 -1.32
N VAL A 262 7.48 1.79 -0.42
CA VAL A 262 8.56 1.14 0.33
C VAL A 262 9.52 0.43 -0.62
N LYS A 263 9.03 -0.36 -1.57
CA LYS A 263 9.87 -1.08 -2.53
C LYS A 263 10.74 -0.14 -3.37
N GLU A 264 10.18 0.96 -3.86
CA GLU A 264 10.90 1.98 -4.63
C GLU A 264 11.94 2.74 -3.78
N ASN A 265 11.76 2.78 -2.46
CA ASN A 265 12.63 3.45 -1.50
C ASN A 265 13.32 2.47 -0.53
N LEU A 266 13.49 1.20 -0.92
CA LEU A 266 13.85 0.12 0.01
C LEU A 266 15.12 0.41 0.80
N ALA A 267 16.14 0.97 0.16
CA ALA A 267 17.39 1.33 0.82
C ALA A 267 17.17 2.34 1.95
N LYS A 268 16.43 3.45 1.68
CA LYS A 268 16.11 4.48 2.67
C LYS A 268 15.25 3.92 3.80
N TYR A 269 14.26 3.11 3.47
CA TYR A 269 13.37 2.45 4.42
C TYR A 269 14.16 1.56 5.41
N LEU A 270 15.05 0.70 4.90
CA LEU A 270 15.90 -0.16 5.73
C LEU A 270 16.95 0.64 6.52
N ASP A 271 17.49 1.71 5.95
CA ASP A 271 18.41 2.61 6.65
C ASP A 271 17.72 3.35 7.80
N ALA A 272 16.46 3.75 7.63
CA ALA A 272 15.67 4.37 8.70
C ALA A 272 15.52 3.44 9.90
N PHE A 273 15.22 2.15 9.67
CA PHE A 273 15.22 1.15 10.74
C PHE A 273 16.58 0.99 11.40
N LYS A 274 17.64 0.83 10.60
CA LYS A 274 19.00 0.65 11.10
C LYS A 274 19.43 1.82 12.00
N ILE A 275 19.24 3.05 11.54
CA ILE A 275 19.60 4.26 12.28
C ILE A 275 18.79 4.37 13.56
N THR A 276 17.49 4.10 13.49
CA THR A 276 16.60 4.25 14.65
C THR A 276 16.86 3.18 15.72
N ASN A 277 17.24 1.97 15.30
CA ASN A 277 17.64 0.86 16.18
C ASN A 277 19.03 1.04 16.80
N ASP A 278 19.86 1.98 16.33
CA ASP A 278 21.19 2.17 16.89
C ASP A 278 21.10 2.74 18.31
N VAL A 279 21.86 2.18 19.27
CA VAL A 279 21.87 2.65 20.67
C VAL A 279 22.24 4.14 20.78
N ARG A 280 23.07 4.66 19.86
CA ARG A 280 23.47 6.07 19.80
C ARG A 280 22.35 6.98 19.33
N ASN A 281 21.29 6.44 18.71
CA ASN A 281 20.08 7.19 18.41
C ASN A 281 19.21 7.46 19.64
N ARG A 282 19.48 6.81 20.79
CA ARG A 282 18.78 7.01 22.07
C ARG A 282 17.25 6.93 21.96
N ALA A 283 16.74 6.02 21.14
CA ALA A 283 15.30 5.80 20.93
C ALA A 283 14.51 7.02 20.39
N ASP A 284 15.19 7.94 19.68
CA ASP A 284 14.54 9.04 18.97
C ASP A 284 13.83 8.54 17.70
N LEU A 285 12.50 8.47 17.74
CA LEU A 285 11.67 7.99 16.64
C LEU A 285 11.48 9.04 15.53
N THR A 286 11.85 10.30 15.78
CA THR A 286 11.56 11.43 14.88
C THR A 286 12.23 11.25 13.52
N TYR A 287 13.43 10.67 13.49
CA TYR A 287 14.11 10.36 12.24
C TYR A 287 13.34 9.34 11.40
N PHE A 288 12.90 8.23 12.02
CA PHE A 288 12.09 7.23 11.33
C PHE A 288 10.80 7.84 10.77
N VAL A 289 10.08 8.60 11.60
CA VAL A 289 8.83 9.26 11.18
C VAL A 289 9.09 10.18 9.98
N SER A 290 10.15 10.99 10.03
CA SER A 290 10.53 11.87 8.91
C SER A 290 10.79 11.10 7.60
N GLU A 291 11.48 9.96 7.65
CA GLU A 291 11.76 9.14 6.46
C GLU A 291 10.53 8.39 5.96
N PHE A 292 9.70 7.88 6.86
CA PHE A 292 8.42 7.27 6.50
C PHE A 292 7.51 8.28 5.77
N LEU A 293 7.46 9.52 6.25
CA LEU A 293 6.73 10.59 5.58
C LEU A 293 7.35 11.00 4.24
N ASN A 294 8.67 10.90 4.05
CA ASN A 294 9.29 11.08 2.74
C ASN A 294 8.82 10.02 1.74
N ILE A 295 8.78 8.76 2.15
CA ILE A 295 8.30 7.65 1.32
C ILE A 295 6.83 7.86 0.93
N LEU A 296 5.99 8.31 1.88
CA LEU A 296 4.60 8.66 1.59
C LEU A 296 4.50 9.86 0.62
N TYR A 297 5.27 10.93 0.85
CA TYR A 297 5.28 12.11 -0.01
C TYR A 297 5.64 11.75 -1.47
N ASP A 298 6.65 10.90 -1.67
CA ASP A 298 7.04 10.41 -2.98
C ASP A 298 5.90 9.60 -3.63
N SER A 299 5.22 8.75 -2.86
CA SER A 299 4.05 7.99 -3.30
C SER A 299 2.92 8.90 -3.77
N TYR A 300 2.61 9.95 -3.00
CA TYR A 300 1.61 10.95 -3.35
C TYR A 300 1.96 11.68 -4.64
N THR A 301 3.20 12.15 -4.78
CA THR A 301 3.67 12.90 -5.95
C THR A 301 3.56 12.05 -7.23
N LYS A 302 3.97 10.78 -7.17
CA LYS A 302 3.84 9.84 -8.30
C LYS A 302 2.38 9.53 -8.62
N THR A 303 1.53 9.41 -7.60
CA THR A 303 0.09 9.15 -7.77
C THR A 303 -0.61 10.35 -8.42
N GLU A 304 -0.28 11.58 -8.01
CA GLU A 304 -0.76 12.82 -8.61
C GLU A 304 -0.37 12.90 -10.09
N LEU A 305 0.91 12.69 -10.40
CA LEU A 305 1.42 12.70 -11.77
C LEU A 305 0.72 11.66 -12.64
N TYR A 306 0.63 10.41 -12.16
CA TYR A 306 -0.07 9.34 -12.87
C TYR A 306 -1.53 9.72 -13.16
N ALA A 307 -2.28 10.19 -12.16
CA ALA A 307 -3.68 10.54 -12.32
C ALA A 307 -3.87 11.68 -13.33
N TYR A 308 -2.98 12.68 -13.29
CA TYR A 308 -2.98 13.80 -14.23
C TYR A 308 -2.71 13.34 -15.68
N GLU A 309 -1.65 12.57 -15.91
CA GLU A 309 -1.30 12.03 -17.23
C GLU A 309 -2.42 11.15 -17.81
N LYS A 310 -2.99 10.27 -16.98
CA LYS A 310 -4.10 9.41 -17.41
C LYS A 310 -5.37 10.18 -17.72
N LYS A 311 -5.64 11.28 -17.00
CA LYS A 311 -6.76 12.17 -17.30
C LYS A 311 -6.57 12.86 -18.65
N GLN A 312 -5.39 13.39 -18.94
CA GLN A 312 -5.10 14.00 -20.23
C GLN A 312 -5.25 13.02 -21.39
N LEU A 313 -4.73 11.79 -21.24
CA LEU A 313 -4.93 10.73 -22.21
C LEU A 313 -6.41 10.37 -22.37
N LEU A 314 -7.17 10.31 -21.26
CA LEU A 314 -8.60 10.04 -21.31
C LEU A 314 -9.32 11.09 -22.15
N ASP A 315 -9.10 12.37 -21.87
CA ASP A 315 -9.73 13.48 -22.59
C ASP A 315 -9.38 13.45 -24.09
N GLN A 316 -8.10 13.21 -24.40
CA GLN A 316 -7.61 13.10 -25.78
C GLN A 316 -8.33 11.97 -26.55
N TYR A 317 -8.35 10.76 -25.99
CA TYR A 317 -8.95 9.60 -26.67
C TYR A 317 -10.47 9.65 -26.67
N GLN A 318 -11.10 10.25 -25.66
CA GLN A 318 -12.55 10.48 -25.67
C GLN A 318 -12.97 11.38 -26.83
N ASN A 319 -12.24 12.49 -27.07
CA ASN A 319 -12.52 13.36 -28.22
C ASN A 319 -12.39 12.60 -29.55
N LYS A 320 -11.31 11.81 -29.73
CA LYS A 320 -11.15 10.95 -30.92
C LYS A 320 -12.34 10.00 -31.10
N ILE A 321 -12.76 9.31 -30.03
CA ILE A 321 -13.89 8.37 -30.08
C ILE A 321 -15.20 9.08 -30.42
N ILE A 322 -15.43 10.28 -29.88
CA ILE A 322 -16.63 11.09 -30.15
C ILE A 322 -16.69 11.47 -31.63
N ASP A 323 -15.56 11.81 -32.24
CA ASP A 323 -15.48 12.28 -33.63
C ASP A 323 -15.45 11.15 -34.66
N MET A 324 -15.22 9.90 -34.25
CA MET A 324 -15.21 8.75 -35.17
C MET A 324 -16.57 8.54 -35.85
N LYS A 325 -16.55 8.54 -37.19
CA LYS A 325 -17.76 8.35 -38.03
C LYS A 325 -18.10 6.87 -38.25
N ALA A 326 -17.10 5.99 -38.25
CA ALA A 326 -17.31 4.54 -38.51
C ALA A 326 -17.97 3.78 -37.35
N VAL A 327 -18.17 4.42 -36.19
CA VAL A 327 -18.71 3.79 -34.98
C VAL A 327 -19.97 4.51 -34.52
N THR A 328 -20.98 3.72 -34.16
CA THR A 328 -22.28 4.16 -33.66
C THR A 328 -22.21 4.63 -32.21
N LYS A 329 -23.27 5.27 -31.72
CA LYS A 329 -23.36 5.76 -30.33
C LYS A 329 -23.06 4.68 -29.28
N ASN A 330 -23.63 3.47 -29.44
CA ASN A 330 -23.40 2.38 -28.48
C ASN A 330 -21.99 1.78 -28.61
N GLU A 331 -21.42 1.76 -29.82
CA GLU A 331 -20.02 1.34 -30.03
C GLU A 331 -19.06 2.33 -29.36
N LYS A 332 -19.30 3.64 -29.46
CA LYS A 332 -18.54 4.68 -28.76
C LYS A 332 -18.60 4.47 -27.25
N LEU A 333 -19.79 4.23 -26.69
CA LEU A 333 -19.95 3.96 -25.26
C LEU A 333 -19.09 2.77 -24.81
N ILE A 334 -19.14 1.65 -25.54
CA ILE A 334 -18.32 0.47 -25.21
C ILE A 334 -16.84 0.77 -25.38
N LEU A 335 -16.44 1.47 -26.44
CA LEU A 335 -15.05 1.83 -26.66
C LEU A 335 -14.52 2.77 -25.57
N THR A 336 -15.34 3.69 -25.06
CA THR A 336 -15.01 4.52 -23.88
C THR A 336 -14.83 3.68 -22.63
N VAL A 337 -15.69 2.69 -22.38
CA VAL A 337 -15.52 1.76 -21.24
C VAL A 337 -14.20 0.98 -21.37
N LEU A 338 -13.90 0.46 -22.55
CA LEU A 338 -12.66 -0.26 -22.84
C LEU A 338 -11.42 0.64 -22.73
N LEU A 339 -11.55 1.93 -23.07
CA LEU A 339 -10.52 2.95 -22.90
C LEU A 339 -10.19 3.17 -21.42
N LEU A 340 -11.21 3.24 -20.55
CA LEU A 340 -10.98 3.35 -19.10
C LEU A 340 -10.17 2.16 -18.57
N CYS A 341 -10.46 0.96 -19.05
CA CYS A 341 -9.76 -0.25 -18.61
C CYS A 341 -8.28 -0.30 -19.02
N ILE A 342 -7.91 0.13 -20.24
CA ILE A 342 -6.50 0.19 -20.66
C ILE A 342 -5.74 1.34 -19.98
N LEU A 343 -6.40 2.47 -19.71
CA LEU A 343 -5.74 3.63 -19.12
C LEU A 343 -5.49 3.47 -17.61
N PHE A 344 -6.47 2.92 -16.88
CA PHE A 344 -6.47 2.89 -15.42
C PHE A 344 -6.34 1.47 -14.81
N GLY A 345 -6.50 0.41 -15.61
CA GLY A 345 -6.37 -0.98 -15.18
C GLY A 345 -5.25 -1.72 -15.93
N ASP A 346 -5.13 -3.03 -15.67
CA ASP A 346 -4.11 -3.89 -16.33
C ASP A 346 -4.69 -5.07 -17.09
N PHE A 347 -5.85 -5.60 -16.65
CA PHE A 347 -6.37 -6.89 -17.11
C PHE A 347 -7.64 -6.77 -17.95
N GLY A 348 -8.06 -5.55 -18.30
CA GLY A 348 -9.30 -5.32 -19.05
C GLY A 348 -10.57 -5.62 -18.26
N ILE A 349 -11.68 -5.75 -18.98
CA ILE A 349 -13.02 -5.98 -18.41
C ILE A 349 -13.70 -7.20 -19.02
N SER A 350 -14.42 -7.97 -18.21
CA SER A 350 -15.16 -9.14 -18.70
C SER A 350 -16.43 -8.72 -19.46
N ARG A 351 -16.98 -9.62 -20.29
CA ARG A 351 -18.27 -9.34 -20.97
C ARG A 351 -19.42 -9.08 -19.99
N ALA A 352 -19.47 -9.83 -18.90
CA ALA A 352 -20.48 -9.62 -17.86
C ALA A 352 -20.37 -8.22 -17.23
N ASN A 353 -19.13 -7.77 -16.97
CA ASN A 353 -18.90 -6.44 -16.42
C ASN A 353 -19.15 -5.33 -17.45
N LEU A 354 -18.93 -5.59 -18.75
CA LEU A 354 -19.35 -4.67 -19.83
C LEU A 354 -20.87 -4.50 -19.88
N VAL A 355 -21.64 -5.59 -19.74
CA VAL A 355 -23.11 -5.54 -19.63
C VAL A 355 -23.52 -4.67 -18.45
N ASN A 356 -22.92 -4.89 -17.27
CA ASN A 356 -23.23 -4.11 -16.06
C ASN A 356 -22.86 -2.62 -16.22
N ALA A 357 -21.66 -2.32 -16.74
CA ALA A 357 -21.17 -0.95 -16.88
C ALA A 357 -21.95 -0.14 -17.95
N SER A 358 -22.36 -0.79 -19.05
CA SER A 358 -23.06 -0.12 -20.15
C SER A 358 -24.59 -0.15 -20.04
N LYS A 359 -25.14 -1.03 -19.19
CA LYS A 359 -26.58 -1.33 -19.08
C LYS A 359 -27.20 -1.85 -20.39
N LEU A 360 -26.40 -2.41 -21.31
CA LEU A 360 -26.86 -3.03 -22.55
C LEU A 360 -27.01 -4.55 -22.41
N SER A 361 -27.89 -5.17 -23.20
CA SER A 361 -28.08 -6.62 -23.17
C SER A 361 -26.81 -7.38 -23.60
N SER A 362 -26.63 -8.60 -23.08
CA SER A 362 -25.47 -9.45 -23.46
C SER A 362 -25.40 -9.70 -24.97
N THR A 363 -26.55 -9.85 -25.64
CA THR A 363 -26.64 -10.01 -27.09
C THR A 363 -26.13 -8.76 -27.80
N THR A 364 -26.58 -7.58 -27.37
CA THR A 364 -26.13 -6.28 -27.90
C THR A 364 -24.62 -6.10 -27.73
N ILE A 365 -24.06 -6.42 -26.55
CA ILE A 365 -22.62 -6.35 -26.31
C ILE A 365 -21.85 -7.28 -27.25
N THR A 366 -22.37 -8.49 -27.50
CA THR A 366 -21.73 -9.44 -28.39
C THR A 366 -21.72 -8.91 -29.83
N THR A 367 -22.82 -8.32 -30.30
CA THR A 367 -22.90 -7.66 -31.60
C THR A 367 -21.93 -6.49 -31.70
N ILE A 368 -21.84 -5.64 -30.66
CA ILE A 368 -20.93 -4.49 -30.63
C ILE A 368 -19.47 -4.95 -30.68
N LEU A 369 -19.08 -5.92 -29.84
CA LEU A 369 -17.72 -6.45 -29.85
C LEU A 369 -17.37 -7.03 -31.23
N ASN A 370 -18.25 -7.82 -31.85
CA ASN A 370 -18.00 -8.35 -33.19
C ASN A 370 -17.82 -7.24 -34.25
N ARG A 371 -18.52 -6.11 -34.12
CA ARG A 371 -18.36 -4.97 -35.03
C ARG A 371 -17.06 -4.21 -34.76
N LEU A 372 -16.73 -3.92 -33.50
CA LEU A 372 -15.46 -3.28 -33.12
C LEU A 372 -14.25 -4.14 -33.52
N LYS A 373 -14.38 -5.47 -33.49
CA LYS A 373 -13.33 -6.42 -33.90
C LYS A 373 -12.97 -6.30 -35.38
N LYS A 374 -13.92 -5.94 -36.26
CA LYS A 374 -13.64 -5.71 -37.69
C LYS A 374 -12.63 -4.59 -37.94
N TYR A 375 -12.54 -3.65 -37.01
CA TYR A 375 -11.61 -2.52 -37.02
C TYR A 375 -10.45 -2.71 -36.03
N GLU A 376 -10.37 -3.87 -35.37
CA GLU A 376 -9.35 -4.19 -34.35
C GLU A 376 -9.28 -3.17 -33.19
N LEU A 377 -10.39 -2.50 -32.87
CA LEU A 377 -10.43 -1.40 -31.89
C LEU A 377 -10.28 -1.84 -30.42
N TYR A 378 -10.17 -3.14 -30.17
CA TYR A 378 -9.93 -3.67 -28.83
C TYR A 378 -9.07 -4.93 -28.89
N ASN A 379 -8.39 -5.22 -27.78
CA ASN A 379 -7.59 -6.42 -27.56
C ASN A 379 -8.33 -7.41 -26.65
N GLU A 380 -8.17 -8.70 -26.92
CA GLU A 380 -8.66 -9.81 -26.07
C GLU A 380 -7.51 -10.33 -25.19
N ILE A 381 -7.67 -10.23 -23.86
CA ILE A 381 -6.74 -10.82 -22.89
C ILE A 381 -7.37 -12.11 -22.37
N LYS A 382 -6.67 -13.24 -22.52
CA LYS A 382 -7.11 -14.53 -21.99
C LYS A 382 -6.49 -14.78 -20.62
N SER A 383 -7.33 -15.07 -19.63
CA SER A 383 -6.88 -15.65 -18.36
C SER A 383 -7.67 -16.91 -18.02
N GLY A 384 -7.00 -18.07 -18.13
CA GLY A 384 -7.65 -19.38 -18.04
C GLY A 384 -8.79 -19.52 -19.06
N ARG A 385 -10.01 -19.73 -18.56
CA ARG A 385 -11.23 -19.85 -19.38
C ARG A 385 -11.94 -18.52 -19.63
N TYR A 386 -11.46 -17.43 -19.05
CA TYR A 386 -12.09 -16.11 -19.12
C TYR A 386 -11.41 -15.24 -20.17
N VAL A 387 -12.20 -14.40 -20.83
CA VAL A 387 -11.75 -13.39 -21.79
C VAL A 387 -12.10 -12.01 -21.26
N TYR A 388 -11.09 -11.14 -21.27
CA TYR A 388 -11.20 -9.74 -20.89
C TYR A 388 -10.89 -8.86 -22.09
N TYR A 389 -11.45 -7.66 -22.08
CA TYR A 389 -11.42 -6.73 -23.20
C TYR A 389 -10.83 -5.40 -22.75
N GLN A 390 -10.00 -4.78 -23.59
CA GLN A 390 -9.51 -3.42 -23.39
C GLN A 390 -9.28 -2.73 -24.73
N ALA A 391 -9.31 -1.40 -24.77
CA ALA A 391 -9.18 -0.68 -26.04
C ALA A 391 -7.80 -0.91 -26.68
N ASN A 392 -7.76 -0.87 -28.01
CA ASN A 392 -6.53 -0.85 -28.79
C ASN A 392 -6.26 0.60 -29.21
N LEU A 393 -5.37 1.28 -28.48
CA LEU A 393 -5.08 2.70 -28.68
C LEU A 393 -4.45 2.98 -30.06
N GLU A 394 -3.57 2.10 -30.52
CA GLU A 394 -2.93 2.21 -31.84
C GLU A 394 -3.97 2.15 -32.96
N LYS A 395 -4.91 1.20 -32.89
CA LYS A 395 -5.98 1.07 -33.89
C LYS A 395 -7.00 2.20 -33.83
N ILE A 396 -7.24 2.76 -32.65
CA ILE A 396 -8.02 3.99 -32.49
C ILE A 396 -7.37 5.14 -33.26
N ASP A 397 -6.05 5.33 -33.09
CA ASP A 397 -5.30 6.39 -33.75
C ASP A 397 -5.27 6.21 -35.27
N GLU A 398 -4.97 5.00 -35.75
CA GLU A 398 -4.99 4.68 -37.18
C GLU A 398 -6.36 4.97 -37.83
N LEU A 399 -7.45 4.52 -37.19
CA LEU A 399 -8.79 4.68 -37.73
C LEU A 399 -9.25 6.14 -37.71
N TYR A 400 -8.89 6.88 -36.67
CA TYR A 400 -9.20 8.31 -36.56
C TYR A 400 -8.48 9.11 -37.65
N SER A 401 -7.17 8.90 -37.83
CA SER A 401 -6.39 9.59 -38.87
C SER A 401 -6.89 9.30 -40.29
N LYS A 402 -7.34 8.07 -40.57
CA LYS A 402 -7.94 7.71 -41.88
C LYS A 402 -9.29 8.38 -42.16
N GLN A 403 -9.98 8.89 -41.14
CA GLN A 403 -11.29 9.56 -41.29
C GLN A 403 -11.19 11.09 -41.29
N ALA A 404 -10.04 11.63 -40.83
CA ALA A 404 -9.73 13.04 -40.84
C ALA A 404 -9.17 13.52 -42.20
N ASN A 405 -8.57 12.59 -42.96
CA ASN A 405 -8.23 12.74 -44.37
C ASN A 405 -9.41 12.33 -45.25
#